data_AF-A0A7C6ANA5-F1
#
_entry.id   AF-A0A7C6ANA5-F1
#
_cell.length_a   1.000
_cell.length_b   1.000
_cell.length_c   1.000
_cell.angle_alpha   90.00
_cell.angle_beta   90.00
_cell.angle_gamma   90.00
#
_symmetry.space_group_name_H-M   'P 1'
#
loop_
_entity.id
_entity.type
_entity.pdbx_description
1 polymer ?
#
loop_
_entity_poly.entity_id
_entity_poly.type
_entity_poly.pdbx_seq_one_letter_code
_entity_poly.pdbx_strand_id
1 'polypeptide(L)'
;MMAMKKIVECVPNFSEGRNMDIIKQITDVIESVEGVKLIDVDPGKATNRTVVTFVGEPEAVCEAAFLAGKKAKELIDMTKHKGEHPRFGAMDVCPLVPVANITMEETVEYARKLAKRLGEELQYPIYCYEFAAFTPERKNLAYVRSGEYEALPDKLKKPEWKPDFGPAEFVPKTGATAVSARNFLIAYNVNLNTTS
;
A
#
# COMPACT_ATOMS: atom_id res chain seq x y z
N MET A 1 36.38 -0.99 -1.49
CA MET A 1 35.27 -1.11 -0.52
C MET A 1 34.05 -1.55 -1.29
N MET A 2 33.38 -2.64 -0.91
CA MET A 2 32.04 -2.91 -1.43
C MET A 2 31.13 -1.79 -0.91
N ALA A 3 30.40 -1.11 -1.80
CA ALA A 3 29.38 -0.16 -1.37
C ALA A 3 28.37 -0.91 -0.50
N MET A 4 28.08 -0.40 0.70
CA MET A 4 27.10 -1.02 1.58
C MET A 4 25.72 -0.91 0.92
N LYS A 5 25.08 -2.05 0.66
CA LYS A 5 23.79 -2.10 -0.03
C LYS A 5 22.71 -1.42 0.82
N LYS A 6 21.92 -0.56 0.18
CA LYS A 6 20.71 0.01 0.76
C LYS A 6 19.63 -1.05 0.77
N ILE A 7 18.93 -1.21 1.89
CA ILE A 7 17.83 -2.16 2.02
C ILE A 7 16.59 -1.43 2.50
N VAL A 8 15.50 -1.65 1.79
CA VAL A 8 14.16 -1.17 2.12
C VAL A 8 13.23 -2.37 2.23
N GLU A 9 12.34 -2.34 3.22
CA GLU A 9 11.19 -3.24 3.33
C GLU A 9 9.97 -2.54 2.74
N CYS A 10 9.16 -3.27 1.97
CA CYS A 10 7.86 -2.83 1.53
C CYS A 10 6.79 -3.76 2.08
N VAL A 11 5.73 -3.16 2.64
CA VAL A 11 4.67 -3.89 3.35
C VAL A 11 3.29 -3.58 2.77
N PRO A 12 3.04 -3.79 1.46
CA PRO A 12 1.76 -3.44 0.87
C PRO A 12 0.62 -4.29 1.43
N ASN A 13 -0.57 -3.71 1.41
CA ASN A 13 -1.78 -4.37 1.89
C ASN A 13 -2.79 -4.45 0.78
N PHE A 14 -3.25 -5.67 0.50
CA PHE A 14 -4.21 -5.93 -0.55
C PHE A 14 -5.57 -6.24 0.06
N SER A 15 -6.62 -5.69 -0.54
CA SER A 15 -8.01 -5.94 -0.16
C SER A 15 -8.48 -7.28 -0.74
N GLU A 16 -7.83 -8.35 -0.30
CA GLU A 16 -8.16 -9.75 -0.57
C GLU A 16 -7.51 -10.59 0.53
N GLY A 17 -8.25 -11.47 1.19
CA GLY A 17 -7.74 -12.35 2.25
C GLY A 17 -8.35 -13.75 2.22
N ARG A 18 -9.01 -14.13 1.12
CA ARG A 18 -9.80 -15.36 0.99
C ARG A 18 -9.44 -16.14 -0.26
N ASN A 19 -9.25 -15.46 -1.39
CA ASN A 19 -8.86 -16.09 -2.65
C ASN A 19 -7.34 -16.18 -2.77
N MET A 20 -6.82 -17.36 -2.43
CA MET A 20 -5.38 -17.64 -2.47
C MET A 20 -4.78 -17.58 -3.88
N ASP A 21 -5.58 -17.79 -4.93
CA ASP A 21 -5.09 -17.67 -6.30
C ASP A 21 -4.80 -16.22 -6.67
N ILE A 22 -5.68 -15.28 -6.29
CA ILE A 22 -5.44 -13.84 -6.47
C ILE A 22 -4.19 -13.40 -5.70
N ILE A 23 -4.07 -13.83 -4.44
CA ILE A 23 -2.92 -13.51 -3.59
C ILE A 23 -1.64 -14.04 -4.23
N LYS A 24 -1.65 -15.29 -4.69
CA LYS A 24 -0.50 -15.92 -5.35
C LYS A 24 -0.09 -15.17 -6.62
N GLN A 25 -1.04 -14.79 -7.47
CA GLN A 25 -0.72 -14.03 -8.68
C GLN A 25 -0.07 -12.66 -8.38
N ILE A 26 -0.45 -12.03 -7.26
CA ILE A 26 0.17 -10.78 -6.80
C ILE A 26 1.59 -11.03 -6.25
N THR A 27 1.80 -12.11 -5.49
CA THR A 27 3.13 -12.43 -4.95
C THR A 27 4.09 -12.92 -6.04
N ASP A 28 3.60 -13.67 -7.03
CA ASP A 28 4.41 -14.15 -8.16
C ASP A 28 5.05 -12.99 -8.93
N VAL A 29 4.34 -11.86 -9.11
CA VAL A 29 4.93 -10.67 -9.78
C VAL A 29 5.96 -9.97 -8.90
N ILE A 30 5.83 -10.01 -7.57
CA ILE A 30 6.83 -9.48 -6.64
C ILE A 30 8.11 -10.31 -6.72
N GLU A 31 7.99 -11.65 -6.66
CA GLU A 31 9.12 -12.58 -6.73
C GLU A 31 9.81 -12.60 -8.09
N SER A 32 9.13 -12.16 -9.15
CA SER A 32 9.71 -12.05 -10.49
C SER A 32 10.75 -10.92 -10.63
N VAL A 33 10.79 -9.98 -9.69
CA VAL A 33 11.72 -8.85 -9.74
C VAL A 33 13.07 -9.24 -9.15
N GLU A 34 14.13 -9.17 -9.97
CA GLU A 34 15.49 -9.44 -9.54
C GLU A 34 15.92 -8.51 -8.39
N GLY A 35 16.54 -9.07 -7.36
CA GLY A 35 16.99 -8.33 -6.19
C GLY A 35 15.92 -8.10 -5.12
N VAL A 36 14.69 -8.58 -5.34
CA VAL A 36 13.62 -8.60 -4.32
C VAL A 36 13.52 -9.99 -3.69
N LYS A 37 13.30 -10.02 -2.38
CA LYS A 37 13.00 -11.23 -1.63
C LYS A 37 11.65 -11.07 -0.92
N LEU A 38 10.69 -11.93 -1.26
CA LEU A 38 9.46 -12.10 -0.51
C LEU A 38 9.79 -12.72 0.87
N ILE A 39 9.35 -12.06 1.93
CA ILE A 39 9.63 -12.45 3.32
C ILE A 39 8.42 -13.13 3.94
N ASP A 40 7.23 -12.55 3.76
CA ASP A 40 6.01 -13.04 4.40
C ASP A 40 4.76 -12.68 3.60
N VAL A 41 3.72 -13.51 3.75
CA VAL A 41 2.38 -13.34 3.17
C VAL A 41 1.37 -13.75 4.23
N ASP A 42 0.68 -12.76 4.82
CA ASP A 42 -0.26 -12.97 5.92
C ASP A 42 -1.70 -12.60 5.51
N PRO A 43 -2.47 -13.58 4.99
CA PRO A 43 -3.87 -13.39 4.63
C PRO A 43 -4.82 -13.54 5.83
N GLY A 44 -5.61 -12.51 6.10
CA GLY A 44 -6.68 -12.54 7.09
C GLY A 44 -8.06 -12.76 6.47
N LYS A 45 -8.70 -13.89 6.76
CA LYS A 45 -10.02 -14.25 6.20
C LYS A 45 -11.16 -13.32 6.65
N ALA A 46 -11.18 -12.96 7.93
CA ALA A 46 -12.20 -12.10 8.54
C ALA A 46 -12.01 -10.63 8.14
N THR A 47 -10.78 -10.14 8.26
CA THR A 47 -10.36 -8.81 7.79
C THR A 47 -10.47 -8.66 6.27
N ASN A 48 -10.46 -9.77 5.53
CA ASN A 48 -10.42 -9.84 4.06
C ASN A 48 -9.31 -8.96 3.48
N ARG A 49 -8.12 -9.09 4.07
CA ARG A 49 -6.92 -8.31 3.75
C ARG A 49 -5.70 -9.23 3.82
N THR A 50 -4.77 -9.04 2.90
CA THR A 50 -3.46 -9.70 2.95
C THR A 50 -2.38 -8.66 3.15
N VAL A 51 -1.51 -8.88 4.13
CA VAL A 51 -0.28 -8.14 4.31
C VAL A 51 0.83 -8.92 3.61
N VAL A 52 1.55 -8.28 2.70
CA VAL A 52 2.69 -8.88 2.02
C VAL A 52 3.94 -8.12 2.45
N THR A 53 5.01 -8.82 2.78
CA THR A 53 6.28 -8.22 3.21
C THR A 53 7.39 -8.69 2.28
N PHE A 54 8.12 -7.76 1.69
CA PHE A 54 9.30 -8.08 0.89
C PHE A 54 10.39 -7.02 1.06
N VAL A 55 11.63 -7.40 0.78
CA VAL A 55 12.82 -6.56 0.98
C VAL A 55 13.72 -6.60 -0.24
N GLY A 56 14.51 -5.54 -0.42
CA GLY A 56 15.49 -5.46 -1.50
C GLY A 56 16.15 -4.07 -1.58
N GLU A 57 16.87 -3.84 -2.68
CA GLU A 57 17.37 -2.49 -3.00
C GLU A 57 16.19 -1.56 -3.38
N PRO A 58 16.26 -0.26 -3.09
CA PRO A 58 15.11 0.65 -3.16
C PRO A 58 14.38 0.65 -4.51
N GLU A 59 15.11 0.66 -5.62
CA GLU A 59 14.58 0.67 -6.98
C GLU A 59 13.84 -0.64 -7.31
N ALA A 60 14.44 -1.79 -6.97
CA ALA A 60 13.84 -3.10 -7.20
C ALA A 60 12.57 -3.29 -6.36
N VAL A 61 12.59 -2.83 -5.11
CA VAL A 61 11.42 -2.83 -4.22
C VAL A 61 10.30 -1.95 -4.79
N CYS A 62 10.62 -0.77 -5.31
CA CYS A 62 9.63 0.11 -5.95
C CYS A 62 9.04 -0.51 -7.22
N GLU A 63 9.85 -1.20 -8.03
CA GLU A 63 9.36 -1.92 -9.21
C GLU A 63 8.40 -3.05 -8.81
N ALA A 64 8.78 -3.88 -7.84
CA ALA A 64 7.90 -4.94 -7.34
C ALA A 64 6.59 -4.41 -6.77
N ALA A 65 6.64 -3.32 -5.99
CA ALA A 65 5.44 -2.67 -5.46
C ALA A 65 4.53 -2.13 -6.58
N PHE A 66 5.11 -1.54 -7.63
CA PHE A 66 4.37 -1.06 -8.80
C PHE A 66 3.68 -2.22 -9.54
N LEU A 67 4.41 -3.30 -9.84
CA LEU A 67 3.87 -4.47 -10.52
C LEU A 67 2.77 -5.16 -9.68
N ALA A 68 2.96 -5.24 -8.37
CA ALA A 68 1.96 -5.76 -7.45
C ALA A 68 0.69 -4.89 -7.44
N GLY A 69 0.83 -3.56 -7.40
CA GLY A 69 -0.28 -2.62 -7.51
C GLY A 69 -1.04 -2.75 -8.83
N LYS A 70 -0.31 -2.91 -9.95
CA LYS A 70 -0.89 -3.17 -11.28
C LYS A 70 -1.66 -4.48 -11.30
N LYS A 71 -1.09 -5.56 -10.78
CA LYS A 71 -1.73 -6.87 -10.71
C LYS A 71 -2.97 -6.85 -9.81
N ALA A 72 -2.90 -6.17 -8.66
CA ALA A 72 -4.04 -5.98 -7.77
C ALA A 72 -5.19 -5.22 -8.44
N LYS A 73 -4.89 -4.17 -9.23
CA LYS A 73 -5.88 -3.45 -10.03
C LYS A 73 -6.60 -4.35 -11.06
N GLU A 74 -5.91 -5.33 -11.62
CA GLU A 74 -6.48 -6.27 -12.59
C GLU A 74 -7.38 -7.32 -11.93
N LEU A 75 -7.02 -7.79 -10.74
CA LEU A 75 -7.63 -8.96 -10.10
C LEU A 75 -8.69 -8.64 -9.04
N ILE A 76 -8.53 -7.53 -8.32
CA ILE A 76 -9.39 -7.18 -7.18
C ILE A 76 -10.47 -6.19 -7.63
N ASP A 77 -11.74 -6.55 -7.39
CA ASP A 77 -12.91 -5.72 -7.66
C ASP A 77 -13.46 -5.15 -6.36
N MET A 78 -13.07 -3.91 -6.02
CA MET A 78 -13.48 -3.24 -4.78
C MET A 78 -15.00 -3.04 -4.66
N THR A 79 -15.75 -3.06 -5.75
CA THR A 79 -17.22 -2.96 -5.71
C THR A 79 -17.88 -4.16 -5.02
N LYS A 80 -17.15 -5.28 -4.91
CA LYS A 80 -17.60 -6.53 -4.27
C LYS A 80 -16.88 -6.80 -2.96
N HIS A 81 -15.84 -6.02 -2.63
CA HIS A 81 -15.02 -6.25 -1.46
C HIS A 81 -15.73 -5.79 -0.18
N LYS A 82 -15.77 -6.69 0.81
CA LYS A 82 -16.18 -6.42 2.19
C LYS A 82 -15.29 -7.18 3.16
N GLY A 83 -14.89 -6.55 4.25
CA GLY A 83 -14.05 -7.11 5.31
C GLY A 83 -14.18 -6.30 6.60
N GLU A 84 -13.76 -6.88 7.73
CA GLU A 84 -13.82 -6.21 9.04
C GLU A 84 -12.74 -5.14 9.21
N HIS A 85 -11.64 -5.26 8.46
CA HIS A 85 -10.60 -4.24 8.48
C HIS A 85 -11.05 -3.10 7.57
N PRO A 86 -10.94 -1.83 8.01
CA PRO A 86 -11.22 -0.71 7.13
C PRO A 86 -10.44 -0.87 5.83
N ARG A 87 -10.90 -0.29 4.72
CA ARG A 87 -10.12 -0.24 3.45
C ARG A 87 -10.65 0.83 2.52
N PHE A 88 -9.83 1.32 1.60
CA PHE A 88 -10.31 2.20 0.53
C PHE A 88 -9.76 1.89 -0.87
N GLY A 89 -8.99 0.81 -1.03
CA GLY A 89 -8.57 0.37 -2.37
C GLY A 89 -8.03 -1.04 -2.46
N ALA A 90 -7.86 -1.51 -3.69
CA ALA A 90 -7.40 -2.85 -4.04
C ALA A 90 -5.99 -3.13 -3.47
N MET A 91 -5.08 -2.17 -3.67
CA MET A 91 -3.88 -2.00 -2.84
C MET A 91 -4.19 -0.83 -1.89
N ASP A 92 -4.52 -1.13 -0.66
CA ASP A 92 -4.99 -0.17 0.33
C ASP A 92 -3.84 0.75 0.78
N VAL A 93 -2.76 0.16 1.29
CA VAL A 93 -1.55 0.91 1.63
C VAL A 93 -0.30 0.25 1.06
N CYS A 94 0.74 1.04 0.82
CA CYS A 94 2.05 0.60 0.34
C CYS A 94 3.19 1.38 1.02
N PRO A 95 3.47 1.11 2.30
CA PRO A 95 4.58 1.73 3.01
C PRO A 95 5.94 1.15 2.60
N LEU A 96 6.96 2.01 2.60
CA LEU A 96 8.37 1.68 2.57
C LEU A 96 9.00 1.92 3.95
N VAL A 97 9.88 1.03 4.39
CA VAL A 97 10.56 1.11 5.69
C VAL A 97 12.07 1.04 5.46
N PRO A 98 12.87 2.01 5.96
CA PRO A 98 14.32 1.94 5.88
C PRO A 98 14.84 0.82 6.77
N VAL A 99 15.61 -0.12 6.21
CA VAL A 99 16.17 -1.27 6.95
C VAL A 99 17.66 -1.12 7.17
N ALA A 100 18.43 -0.84 6.12
CA ALA A 100 19.89 -0.73 6.22
C ALA A 100 20.46 0.29 5.23
N ASN A 101 21.42 1.09 5.70
CA ASN A 101 22.21 2.03 4.89
C ASN A 101 21.39 3.05 4.08
N ILE A 102 20.15 3.34 4.50
CA ILE A 102 19.26 4.32 3.88
C ILE A 102 18.55 5.10 4.98
N THR A 103 18.45 6.43 4.81
CA THR A 103 17.73 7.27 5.78
C THR A 103 16.22 7.29 5.52
N MET A 104 15.47 7.83 6.48
CA MET A 104 14.04 8.05 6.28
C MET A 104 13.78 9.04 5.15
N GLU A 105 14.56 10.11 5.05
CA GLU A 105 14.45 11.15 4.03
C GLU A 105 14.64 10.57 2.63
N GLU A 106 15.66 9.73 2.43
CA GLU A 106 15.87 9.02 1.16
C GLU A 106 14.68 8.08 0.86
N THR A 107 14.17 7.36 1.86
CA THR A 107 13.02 6.46 1.71
C THR A 107 11.74 7.22 1.32
N VAL A 108 11.54 8.43 1.85
CA VAL A 108 10.43 9.33 1.46
C VAL A 108 10.51 9.69 -0.02
N GLU A 109 11.70 9.93 -0.56
CA GLU A 109 11.87 10.21 -1.99
C GLU A 109 11.44 9.02 -2.84
N TYR A 110 11.84 7.79 -2.47
CA TYR A 110 11.37 6.57 -3.15
C TYR A 110 9.87 6.39 -3.05
N ALA A 111 9.28 6.58 -1.85
CA ALA A 111 7.85 6.48 -1.64
C ALA A 111 7.07 7.46 -2.53
N ARG A 112 7.53 8.71 -2.65
CA ARG A 112 6.90 9.71 -3.51
C ARG A 112 7.07 9.41 -5.00
N LYS A 113 8.23 8.90 -5.42
CA LYS A 113 8.44 8.44 -6.81
C LYS A 113 7.51 7.28 -7.16
N LEU A 114 7.40 6.28 -6.27
CA LEU A 114 6.47 5.16 -6.41
C LEU A 114 5.01 5.65 -6.47
N ALA A 115 4.61 6.53 -5.55
CA ALA A 115 3.26 7.10 -5.49
C ALA A 115 2.90 7.84 -6.79
N LYS A 116 3.83 8.66 -7.31
CA LYS A 116 3.67 9.35 -8.58
C LYS A 116 3.45 8.37 -9.72
N ARG A 117 4.31 7.36 -9.84
CA ARG A 117 4.23 6.35 -10.89
C ARG A 117 2.94 5.52 -10.83
N LEU A 118 2.52 5.11 -9.63
CA LEU A 118 1.24 4.42 -9.43
C LEU A 118 0.07 5.28 -9.95
N GLY A 119 0.02 6.56 -9.56
CA GLY A 119 -1.07 7.46 -9.95
C GLY A 119 -1.08 7.77 -11.44
N GLU A 120 0.09 8.04 -12.03
CA GLU A 120 0.24 8.42 -13.43
C GLU A 120 0.08 7.23 -14.39
N GLU A 121 0.62 6.06 -14.07
CA GLU A 121 0.54 4.92 -14.99
C GLU A 121 -0.72 4.06 -14.76
N LEU A 122 -1.19 3.94 -13.50
CA LEU A 122 -2.36 3.12 -13.19
C LEU A 122 -3.66 3.95 -13.16
N GLN A 123 -3.59 5.28 -13.26
CA GLN A 123 -4.75 6.15 -13.45
C GLN A 123 -5.82 6.02 -12.35
N TYR A 124 -5.40 6.06 -11.08
CA TYR A 124 -6.31 6.13 -9.94
C TYR A 124 -5.71 6.98 -8.79
N PRO A 125 -6.52 7.45 -7.83
CA PRO A 125 -6.06 8.38 -6.78
C PRO A 125 -5.01 7.78 -5.84
N ILE A 126 -3.91 8.50 -5.64
CA ILE A 126 -2.85 8.14 -4.68
C ILE A 126 -2.66 9.25 -3.66
N TYR A 127 -2.62 8.87 -2.38
CA TYR A 127 -2.31 9.75 -1.26
C TYR A 127 -0.95 9.38 -0.66
N CYS A 128 -0.15 10.36 -0.31
CA CYS A 128 1.04 10.16 0.52
C CYS A 128 0.69 10.41 1.99
N TYR A 129 1.12 9.51 2.88
CA TYR A 129 0.84 9.61 4.31
C TYR A 129 2.12 9.50 5.16
N GLU A 130 1.98 9.76 6.46
CA GLU A 130 3.07 9.69 7.46
C GLU A 130 4.29 10.54 7.08
N PHE A 131 5.51 10.00 7.02
CA PHE A 131 6.70 10.79 6.66
C PHE A 131 6.68 11.25 5.19
N ALA A 132 5.93 10.57 4.32
CA ALA A 132 5.78 10.98 2.92
C ALA A 132 4.69 12.04 2.71
N ALA A 133 3.86 12.32 3.72
CA ALA A 133 2.74 13.25 3.64
C ALA A 133 3.16 14.64 3.17
N PHE A 134 2.32 15.27 2.34
CA PHE A 134 2.49 16.66 1.92
C PHE A 134 1.77 17.66 2.84
N THR A 135 0.84 17.18 3.66
CA THR A 135 0.13 18.01 4.64
C THR A 135 0.16 17.36 6.03
N PRO A 136 0.08 18.17 7.11
CA PRO A 136 0.13 17.65 8.48
C PRO A 136 -0.97 16.62 8.80
N GLU A 137 -2.17 16.81 8.27
CA GLU A 137 -3.34 15.96 8.54
C GLU A 137 -3.15 14.56 7.94
N ARG A 138 -2.52 14.48 6.76
CA ARG A 138 -2.23 13.21 6.07
C ARG A 138 -1.13 12.40 6.75
N LYS A 139 -0.47 12.91 7.80
CA LYS A 139 0.40 12.07 8.63
C LYS A 139 -0.35 10.90 9.26
N ASN A 140 -1.64 11.08 9.57
CA ASN A 140 -2.48 10.04 10.14
C ASN A 140 -3.20 9.24 9.05
N LEU A 141 -2.89 7.94 8.94
CA LEU A 141 -3.53 7.05 7.97
C LEU A 141 -5.06 6.98 8.15
N ALA A 142 -5.57 7.03 9.39
CA ALA A 142 -7.01 7.01 9.64
C ALA A 142 -7.70 8.27 9.11
N TYR A 143 -7.00 9.41 9.10
CA TYR A 143 -7.51 10.62 8.42
C TYR A 143 -7.57 10.42 6.91
N VAL A 144 -6.47 9.93 6.31
CA VAL A 144 -6.41 9.65 4.86
C VAL A 144 -7.51 8.66 4.44
N ARG A 145 -7.85 7.70 5.29
CA ARG A 145 -8.84 6.64 5.04
C ARG A 145 -10.21 6.89 5.64
N SER A 146 -10.45 8.09 6.16
CA SER A 146 -11.74 8.46 6.75
C SER A 146 -12.87 8.25 5.73
N GLY A 147 -13.90 7.51 6.16
CA GLY A 147 -15.05 7.12 5.35
C GLY A 147 -14.80 5.94 4.38
N GLU A 148 -13.60 5.35 4.38
CA GLU A 148 -13.27 4.15 3.62
C GLU A 148 -13.48 4.30 2.09
N TYR A 149 -13.66 3.17 1.41
CA TYR A 149 -13.98 3.09 -0.03
C TYR A 149 -15.29 3.84 -0.35
N GLU A 150 -16.30 3.69 0.50
CA GLU A 150 -17.65 4.22 0.29
C GLU A 150 -17.69 5.74 0.24
N ALA A 151 -16.78 6.43 0.95
CA ALA A 151 -16.71 7.89 0.91
C ALA A 151 -15.95 8.45 -0.30
N LEU A 152 -15.17 7.64 -1.03
CA LEU A 152 -14.34 8.13 -2.14
C LEU A 152 -15.11 8.92 -3.21
N PRO A 153 -16.32 8.50 -3.66
CA PRO A 153 -17.08 9.23 -4.68
C PRO A 153 -17.37 10.68 -4.30
N ASP A 154 -17.60 10.96 -3.03
CA ASP A 154 -17.91 12.32 -2.55
C ASP A 154 -16.67 13.06 -2.06
N LYS A 155 -15.72 12.32 -1.48
CA LYS A 155 -14.45 12.84 -1.00
C LYS A 155 -13.63 13.43 -2.15
N LEU A 156 -13.50 12.72 -3.28
CA LEU A 156 -12.69 13.16 -4.42
C LEU A 156 -13.25 14.40 -5.14
N LYS A 157 -14.54 14.73 -4.94
CA LYS A 157 -15.14 15.98 -5.48
C LYS A 157 -14.68 17.24 -4.73
N LYS A 158 -14.08 17.08 -3.55
CA LYS A 158 -13.72 18.18 -2.66
C LYS A 158 -12.25 18.59 -2.83
N PRO A 159 -11.94 19.88 -3.04
CA PRO A 159 -10.58 20.35 -3.29
C PRO A 159 -9.56 19.96 -2.20
N GLU A 160 -9.97 19.96 -0.93
CA GLU A 160 -9.12 19.60 0.21
C GLU A 160 -8.70 18.11 0.20
N TRP A 161 -9.46 17.28 -0.53
CA TRP A 161 -9.22 15.85 -0.68
C TRP A 161 -8.59 15.47 -2.01
N LYS A 162 -8.13 16.44 -2.80
CA LYS A 162 -7.38 16.17 -4.03
C LYS A 162 -6.21 15.21 -3.73
N PRO A 163 -6.07 14.09 -4.47
CA PRO A 163 -4.96 13.17 -4.28
C PRO A 163 -3.62 13.84 -4.57
N ASP A 164 -2.55 13.33 -3.98
CA ASP A 164 -1.20 13.84 -4.21
C ASP A 164 -0.72 13.50 -5.63
N PHE A 165 -1.12 12.33 -6.13
CA PHE A 165 -0.85 11.88 -7.50
C PHE A 165 -2.04 11.14 -8.11
N GLY A 166 -2.04 11.06 -9.45
CA GLY A 166 -3.15 10.47 -10.21
C GLY A 166 -4.37 11.39 -10.33
N PRO A 167 -5.40 10.96 -11.07
CA PRO A 167 -6.60 11.74 -11.27
C PRO A 167 -7.43 11.84 -9.98
N ALA A 168 -8.10 12.98 -9.78
CA ALA A 168 -9.09 13.17 -8.72
C ALA A 168 -10.45 12.56 -9.12
N GLU A 169 -10.42 11.33 -9.65
CA GLU A 169 -11.58 10.64 -10.19
C GLU A 169 -11.78 9.31 -9.47
N PHE A 170 -13.03 9.00 -9.13
CA PHE A 170 -13.35 7.74 -8.48
C PHE A 170 -13.27 6.59 -9.49
N VAL A 171 -12.45 5.58 -9.17
CA VAL A 171 -12.29 4.37 -9.97
C VAL A 171 -12.94 3.20 -9.22
N PRO A 172 -14.19 2.81 -9.51
CA PRO A 172 -14.97 1.90 -8.65
C PRO A 172 -14.29 0.56 -8.39
N LYS A 173 -13.64 -0.04 -9.40
CA LYS A 173 -12.99 -1.34 -9.24
C LYS A 173 -11.74 -1.28 -8.36
N THR A 174 -11.08 -0.12 -8.24
CA THR A 174 -9.76 0.00 -7.61
C THR A 174 -9.80 0.79 -6.31
N GLY A 175 -10.62 1.83 -6.19
CA GLY A 175 -10.58 2.76 -5.06
C GLY A 175 -9.36 3.68 -5.11
N ALA A 176 -8.69 3.87 -3.99
CA ALA A 176 -7.50 4.71 -3.83
C ALA A 176 -6.40 3.96 -3.05
N THR A 177 -5.14 4.36 -3.23
CA THR A 177 -4.00 3.82 -2.46
C THR A 177 -3.34 4.91 -1.61
N ALA A 178 -2.89 4.53 -0.41
CA ALA A 178 -2.01 5.36 0.41
C ALA A 178 -0.56 4.83 0.44
N VAL A 179 0.40 5.65 0.03
CA VAL A 179 1.84 5.32 -0.01
C VAL A 179 2.57 6.09 1.09
N SER A 180 3.59 5.50 1.70
CA SER A 180 4.33 6.13 2.79
C SER A 180 5.78 5.68 2.84
N ALA A 181 6.59 6.45 3.57
CA ALA A 181 7.79 5.96 4.23
C ALA A 181 7.55 6.02 5.75
N ARG A 182 7.93 4.98 6.50
CA ARG A 182 7.69 4.93 7.94
C ARG A 182 8.69 4.08 8.70
N ASN A 183 8.69 4.25 10.02
CA ASN A 183 9.42 3.35 10.92
C ASN A 183 8.83 1.93 10.88
N PHE A 184 9.59 0.95 11.37
CA PHE A 184 9.05 -0.38 11.65
C PHE A 184 7.79 -0.27 12.51
N LEU A 185 6.78 -1.06 12.16
CA LEU A 185 5.51 -1.14 12.86
C LEU A 185 5.27 -2.60 13.20
N ILE A 186 5.00 -2.88 14.46
CA ILE A 186 4.64 -4.21 14.94
C ILE A 186 3.12 -4.24 15.09
N ALA A 187 2.45 -4.98 14.22
CA ALA A 187 1.02 -5.25 14.37
C ALA A 187 0.87 -6.40 15.38
N TYR A 188 0.28 -6.11 16.54
CA TYR A 188 0.12 -7.08 17.63
C TYR A 188 -1.35 -7.19 18.03
N ASN A 189 -1.93 -8.37 17.83
CA ASN A 189 -3.31 -8.68 18.21
C ASN A 189 -3.33 -9.48 19.51
N VAL A 190 -4.21 -9.13 20.44
CA VAL A 190 -4.42 -9.87 21.69
C VAL A 190 -5.80 -10.53 21.64
N ASN A 191 -5.83 -11.86 21.70
CA ASN A 191 -7.08 -12.61 21.79
C ASN A 191 -7.60 -12.54 23.22
N LEU A 192 -8.78 -11.95 23.39
CA LEU A 192 -9.46 -11.85 24.68
C LEU A 192 -10.65 -12.81 24.68
N ASN A 193 -10.72 -13.73 25.65
CA ASN A 193 -11.88 -14.61 25.85
C ASN A 193 -12.99 -13.87 26.62
N THR A 194 -13.52 -12.81 26.02
CA THR A 194 -14.59 -11.96 26.60
C THR A 194 -15.82 -12.01 25.69
N THR A 195 -17.00 -11.71 26.25
CA THR A 195 -18.29 -11.89 25.56
C THR A 195 -18.70 -10.76 24.61
N SER A 196 -17.85 -9.73 24.45
CA SER A 196 -18.23 -8.38 23.95
C SER A 196 -19.22 -7.65 24.86
#